data_AF-A0A7W8Z333-F1
#
_entry.id   AF-A0A7W8Z333-F1
#
_cell.length_a   1.000
_cell.length_b   1.000
_cell.length_c   1.000
_cell.angle_alpha   90.00
_cell.angle_beta   90.00
_cell.angle_gamma   90.00
#
_symmetry.space_group_name_H-M   'P 1'
#
loop_
_entity.id
_entity.type
_entity.pdbx_description
1 polymer ?
#
loop_
_entity_poly.entity_id
_entity_poly.type
_entity_poly.pdbx_seq_one_letter_code
_entity_poly.pdbx_strand_id
1 'polypeptide(L)'
;MNGTLKRASVACLLMFALLMININYVQAVKADGLRNDARNKRSFYARYESERGMITAGGQTLAKSVDVGGKFRFARKYTNGKMYAPVIGFFAPESAQGIEGFENDYLDGSHPDLFVRRTVDLITNKPNRGAAVDLTLVPKAQEVAYRALERSGKRGAVVALDPKTGAILTMVSVPSFDPNTMAAPDKAKAVEVYNKLVDNPNKPLLNRAIETTFAPGSTFKVITSAAYLSEDDSRDVNTTVDAPDVLPLPGTTIGLRNYHGESCGGRATLLDALTISCNTAFANMALEMGYDKLKEQAAKFGIGTGMNIPLRVVPSDIGKDEGKAALVQTSIGQRSNQMTPLQMAMVAAAVGNQGKVMKPYLVNKILSPDGDEIDSARPEELDEAITQDVADELRQMMVSVVENGTGSAAKLPGVTVAGKTGTAETAKGAASHAWFISFAPAEDPKVAVAVFVESGSAGNDATGGAVAAPIAHDVMQAVLEK
;
A
#
# COMPACT_ATOMS: atom_id res chain seq x y z
N MET A 1 54.53 8.57 -55.58
CA MET A 1 54.27 8.78 -54.13
C MET A 1 55.36 8.06 -53.34
N ASN A 2 56.14 8.79 -52.54
CA ASN A 2 57.29 8.26 -51.80
C ASN A 2 56.87 7.05 -50.93
N GLY A 3 57.49 5.88 -51.13
CA GLY A 3 57.13 4.64 -50.43
C GLY A 3 57.18 4.78 -48.91
N THR A 4 58.07 5.65 -48.41
CA THR A 4 58.19 6.01 -47.01
C THR A 4 56.98 6.80 -46.50
N LEU A 5 56.47 7.77 -47.28
CA LEU A 5 55.25 8.51 -46.95
C LEU A 5 54.00 7.62 -46.96
N LYS A 6 53.93 6.65 -47.88
CA LYS A 6 52.81 5.69 -47.95
C LYS A 6 52.80 4.77 -46.71
N ARG A 7 53.97 4.25 -46.31
CA ARG A 7 54.09 3.42 -45.09
C ARG A 7 53.78 4.21 -43.82
N ALA A 8 54.25 5.45 -43.72
CA ALA A 8 53.93 6.34 -42.59
C ALA A 8 52.43 6.65 -42.53
N SER A 9 51.79 6.94 -43.67
CA SER A 9 50.34 7.22 -43.72
C SER A 9 49.49 6.01 -43.33
N VAL A 10 49.89 4.81 -43.78
CA VAL A 10 49.24 3.55 -43.39
C VAL A 10 49.42 3.27 -41.89
N ALA A 11 50.62 3.49 -41.35
CA ALA A 11 50.86 3.36 -39.91
C ALA A 11 49.99 4.34 -39.09
N CYS A 12 49.87 5.60 -39.52
CA CYS A 12 48.98 6.58 -38.87
C CYS A 12 47.51 6.17 -38.94
N LEU A 13 47.01 5.72 -40.10
CA LEU A 13 45.64 5.24 -40.25
C LEU A 13 45.35 4.04 -39.34
N LEU A 14 46.30 3.10 -39.24
CA LEU A 14 46.20 1.97 -38.33
C LEU A 14 46.14 2.42 -36.86
N MET A 15 46.96 3.40 -36.46
CA MET A 15 46.91 3.95 -35.10
C MET A 15 45.56 4.64 -34.81
N PHE A 16 45.02 5.41 -35.75
CA PHE A 16 43.69 6.03 -35.61
C PHE A 16 42.57 4.98 -35.54
N ALA A 17 42.63 3.93 -36.36
CA ALA A 17 41.68 2.83 -36.31
C ALA A 17 41.74 2.12 -34.95
N LEU A 18 42.93 1.83 -34.45
CA LEU A 18 43.12 1.24 -33.12
C LEU A 18 42.61 2.15 -31.99
N LEU A 19 42.81 3.46 -32.09
CA LEU A 19 42.26 4.43 -31.14
C LEU A 19 40.73 4.46 -31.18
N MET A 20 40.11 4.47 -32.37
CA MET A 20 38.65 4.43 -32.51
C MET A 20 38.06 3.13 -31.96
N ILE A 21 38.70 1.99 -32.22
CA ILE A 21 38.31 0.70 -31.64
C ILE A 21 38.43 0.76 -30.12
N ASN A 22 39.52 1.31 -29.58
CA ASN A 22 39.72 1.44 -28.15
C ASN A 22 38.66 2.34 -27.49
N ILE A 23 38.35 3.50 -28.09
CA ILE A 23 37.31 4.41 -27.60
C ILE A 23 35.95 3.71 -27.60
N ASN A 24 35.56 3.05 -28.69
CA ASN A 24 34.30 2.32 -28.75
C ASN A 24 34.24 1.17 -27.74
N TYR A 25 35.34 0.45 -27.55
CA TYR A 25 35.43 -0.59 -26.52
C TYR A 25 35.26 0.00 -25.11
N VAL A 26 35.87 1.16 -24.83
CA VAL A 26 35.69 1.87 -23.56
C VAL A 26 34.25 2.36 -23.37
N GLN A 27 33.64 2.93 -24.41
CA GLN A 27 32.31 3.55 -24.37
C GLN A 27 31.13 2.58 -24.45
N ALA A 28 31.29 1.42 -25.10
CA ALA A 28 30.21 0.45 -25.29
C ALA A 28 30.37 -0.78 -24.40
N VAL A 29 31.61 -1.25 -24.17
CA VAL A 29 31.85 -2.51 -23.42
C VAL A 29 32.24 -2.23 -21.97
N LYS A 30 33.13 -1.27 -21.72
CA LYS A 30 33.56 -0.92 -20.35
C LYS A 30 32.72 0.15 -19.68
N ALA A 31 31.80 0.80 -20.39
CA ALA A 31 31.07 1.94 -19.84
C ALA A 31 30.29 1.61 -18.57
N ASP A 32 29.57 0.49 -18.56
CA ASP A 32 28.81 0.07 -17.37
C ASP A 32 29.74 -0.29 -16.20
N GLY A 33 30.85 -0.98 -16.48
CA GLY A 33 31.85 -1.32 -15.46
C GLY A 33 32.51 -0.08 -14.85
N LEU A 34 32.82 0.94 -15.66
CA LEU A 34 33.39 2.21 -15.19
C LEU A 34 32.35 3.09 -14.48
N ARG A 35 31.09 3.04 -14.92
CA ARG A 35 29.97 3.76 -14.28
C ARG A 35 29.67 3.20 -12.88
N ASN A 36 29.77 1.88 -12.72
CA ASN A 36 29.45 1.17 -11.47
C ASN A 36 30.67 0.90 -10.57
N ASP A 37 31.89 1.31 -10.95
CA ASP A 37 33.09 1.18 -10.11
C ASP A 37 32.95 2.01 -8.82
N ALA A 38 33.24 1.42 -7.66
CA ALA A 38 33.13 2.09 -6.35
C ALA A 38 34.02 3.35 -6.21
N ARG A 39 35.07 3.49 -7.03
CA ARG A 39 35.95 4.66 -7.07
C ARG A 39 35.38 5.78 -7.94
N ASN A 40 34.35 5.52 -8.74
CA ASN A 40 33.71 6.52 -9.57
C ASN A 40 32.90 7.48 -8.69
N LYS A 41 33.53 8.59 -8.30
CA LYS A 41 32.88 9.65 -7.54
C LYS A 41 32.04 10.59 -8.41
N ARG A 42 32.13 10.50 -9.74
CA ARG A 42 31.40 11.42 -10.65
C ARG A 42 29.89 11.21 -10.57
N SER A 43 29.43 9.96 -10.54
CA SER A 43 28.01 9.65 -10.35
C SER A 43 27.47 10.18 -9.01
N PHE A 44 28.29 10.11 -7.97
CA PHE A 44 27.96 10.69 -6.66
C PHE A 44 27.89 12.21 -6.68
N TYR A 45 28.81 12.92 -7.33
CA TYR A 45 28.71 14.39 -7.45
C TYR A 45 27.56 14.82 -8.35
N ALA A 46 27.40 14.16 -9.51
CA ALA A 46 26.34 14.43 -10.48
C ALA A 46 24.94 14.34 -9.86
N ARG A 47 24.71 13.39 -8.94
CA ARG A 47 23.44 13.25 -8.18
C ARG A 47 23.04 14.50 -7.39
N TYR A 48 23.98 15.38 -7.04
CA TYR A 48 23.75 16.59 -6.25
C TYR A 48 24.05 17.88 -7.05
N GLU A 49 24.41 17.75 -8.33
CA GLU A 49 24.64 18.87 -9.25
C GLU A 49 23.34 19.31 -9.95
N SER A 50 22.41 18.39 -10.20
CA SER A 50 21.10 18.69 -10.79
C SER A 50 20.04 18.97 -9.72
N GLU A 51 19.11 19.87 -10.05
CA GLU A 51 17.95 20.12 -9.20
C GLU A 51 16.98 18.96 -9.37
N ARG A 52 17.07 17.97 -8.48
CA ARG A 52 16.15 16.83 -8.48
C ARG A 52 14.71 17.32 -8.28
N GLY A 53 13.80 16.85 -9.13
CA GLY A 53 12.41 17.28 -9.20
C GLY A 53 11.63 17.08 -7.90
N MET A 54 10.55 17.83 -7.75
CA MET A 54 9.74 17.82 -6.52
C MET A 54 8.82 16.59 -6.48
N ILE A 55 8.46 16.17 -5.27
CA ILE A 55 7.35 15.24 -5.05
C ILE A 55 6.24 16.02 -4.35
N THR A 56 5.04 16.02 -4.93
CA THR A 56 3.89 16.78 -4.44
C THR A 56 2.69 15.88 -4.18
N ALA A 57 1.76 16.34 -3.34
CA ALA A 57 0.42 15.76 -3.23
C ALA A 57 -0.55 16.81 -2.72
N GLY A 58 -1.76 16.88 -3.29
CA GLY A 58 -2.78 17.85 -2.87
C GLY A 58 -2.29 19.31 -2.85
N GLY A 59 -1.43 19.68 -3.81
CA GLY A 59 -0.83 21.02 -3.90
C GLY A 59 0.29 21.31 -2.89
N GLN A 60 0.67 20.35 -2.04
CA GLN A 60 1.75 20.50 -1.07
C GLN A 60 3.04 19.85 -1.56
N THR A 61 4.20 20.49 -1.28
CA THR A 61 5.51 19.90 -1.58
C THR A 61 5.96 18.98 -0.45
N LEU A 62 6.08 17.70 -0.75
CA LEU A 62 6.47 16.65 0.19
C LEU A 62 7.98 16.43 0.19
N ALA A 63 8.61 16.46 -0.99
CA ALA A 63 10.07 16.41 -1.14
C ALA A 63 10.54 17.42 -2.18
N LYS A 64 11.66 18.09 -1.91
CA LYS A 64 12.29 19.01 -2.86
C LYS A 64 13.79 19.10 -2.67
N SER A 65 14.44 19.59 -3.71
CA SER A 65 15.86 19.95 -3.67
C SER A 65 16.01 21.41 -3.24
N VAL A 66 17.00 21.68 -2.39
CA VAL A 66 17.33 23.03 -1.90
C VAL A 66 18.77 23.33 -2.28
N ASP A 67 19.01 24.47 -2.93
CA ASP A 67 20.36 24.93 -3.24
C ASP A 67 21.07 25.35 -1.95
N VAL A 68 22.12 24.61 -1.59
CA VAL A 68 23.01 24.86 -0.44
C VAL A 68 24.41 25.30 -0.89
N GLY A 69 24.63 25.46 -2.20
CA GLY A 69 25.91 25.82 -2.79
C GLY A 69 27.01 24.77 -2.62
N GLY A 70 28.24 25.13 -3.00
CA GLY A 70 29.41 24.26 -2.85
C GLY A 70 29.42 23.06 -3.82
N LYS A 71 30.16 22.01 -3.44
CA LYS A 71 30.41 20.83 -4.28
C LYS A 71 29.20 19.91 -4.44
N PHE A 72 28.28 19.95 -3.48
CA PHE A 72 27.00 19.24 -3.50
C PHE A 72 25.90 20.28 -3.46
N ARG A 73 25.66 20.89 -4.63
CA ARG A 73 24.86 22.11 -4.74
C ARG A 73 23.44 21.92 -4.20
N PHE A 74 22.80 20.78 -4.49
CA PHE A 74 21.41 20.54 -4.10
C PHE A 74 21.29 19.51 -2.99
N ALA A 75 20.75 19.89 -1.83
CA ALA A 75 20.40 18.97 -0.75
C ALA A 75 18.92 18.58 -0.84
N ARG A 76 18.61 17.30 -0.59
CA ARG A 76 17.21 16.82 -0.57
C ARG A 76 16.57 17.13 0.78
N LYS A 77 15.34 17.64 0.77
CA LYS A 77 14.56 17.98 1.97
C LYS A 77 13.15 17.40 1.89
N TYR A 78 12.69 16.84 3.00
CA TYR A 78 11.38 16.22 3.15
C TYR A 78 10.53 16.98 4.17
N THR A 79 9.37 17.47 3.73
CA THR A 79 8.37 18.09 4.60
C THR A 79 7.60 16.98 5.32
N ASN A 80 7.51 17.06 6.66
CA ASN A 80 6.86 16.01 7.48
C ASN A 80 7.40 14.60 7.16
N GLY A 81 8.73 14.46 7.03
CA GLY A 81 9.39 13.27 6.51
C GLY A 81 8.87 11.93 7.05
N LYS A 82 8.72 11.80 8.38
CA LYS A 82 8.19 10.57 9.03
C LYS A 82 6.81 10.15 8.53
N MET A 83 5.96 11.12 8.19
CA MET A 83 4.58 10.87 7.79
C MET A 83 4.48 10.29 6.37
N TYR A 84 5.42 10.65 5.51
CA TYR A 84 5.42 10.27 4.10
C TYR A 84 6.50 9.26 3.72
N ALA A 85 7.47 8.98 4.61
CA ALA A 85 8.56 8.05 4.37
C ALA A 85 8.11 6.65 3.89
N PRO A 86 6.99 6.05 4.36
CA PRO A 86 6.56 4.74 3.84
C PRO A 86 6.21 4.76 2.35
N VAL A 87 5.83 5.93 1.80
CA VAL A 87 5.50 6.11 0.38
C VAL A 87 6.70 6.67 -0.38
N ILE A 88 7.20 7.83 0.05
CA ILE A 88 8.25 8.58 -0.65
C ILE A 88 9.59 7.87 -0.56
N GLY A 89 9.84 7.16 0.54
CA GLY A 89 11.13 6.59 0.89
C GLY A 89 12.16 7.67 1.17
N PHE A 90 13.36 7.50 0.62
CA PHE A 90 14.47 8.43 0.82
C PHE A 90 15.36 8.48 -0.41
N PHE A 91 16.14 9.56 -0.53
CA PHE A 91 17.22 9.73 -1.47
C PHE A 91 18.51 9.96 -0.67
N ALA A 92 19.47 9.06 -0.86
CA ALA A 92 20.77 9.07 -0.19
C ALA A 92 21.91 9.07 -1.22
N PRO A 93 23.17 9.29 -0.81
CA PRO A 93 24.35 9.26 -1.67
C PRO A 93 24.44 8.11 -2.69
N GLU A 94 24.07 6.90 -2.30
CA GLU A 94 24.28 5.68 -3.10
C GLU A 94 23.00 4.84 -3.25
N SER A 95 21.86 5.34 -2.77
CA SER A 95 20.60 4.60 -2.79
C SER A 95 19.41 5.55 -2.82
N ALA A 96 18.30 5.05 -3.36
CA ALA A 96 16.99 5.67 -3.25
C ALA A 96 15.95 4.55 -3.08
N GLN A 97 14.89 4.81 -2.32
CA GLN A 97 13.81 3.87 -2.04
C GLN A 97 12.45 4.57 -2.13
N GLY A 98 11.36 3.83 -2.19
CA GLY A 98 10.02 4.40 -2.34
C GLY A 98 9.84 5.08 -3.71
N ILE A 99 9.01 6.12 -3.76
CA ILE A 99 8.85 6.95 -4.97
C ILE A 99 10.18 7.58 -5.41
N GLU A 100 11.07 7.95 -4.49
CA GLU A 100 12.40 8.44 -4.86
C GLU A 100 13.21 7.42 -5.65
N GLY A 101 13.07 6.13 -5.35
CA GLY A 101 13.74 5.06 -6.07
C GLY A 101 13.04 4.73 -7.39
N PHE A 102 11.72 4.59 -7.37
CA PHE A 102 10.93 4.17 -8.53
C PHE A 102 10.92 5.23 -9.63
N GLU A 103 10.64 6.49 -9.29
CA GLU A 103 10.57 7.60 -10.25
C GLU A 103 11.92 8.31 -10.42
N ASN A 104 13.04 7.61 -10.15
CA ASN A 104 14.35 8.24 -10.12
C ASN A 104 14.68 8.98 -11.42
N ASP A 105 14.36 8.37 -12.56
CA ASP A 105 14.78 8.88 -13.87
C ASP A 105 13.99 10.13 -14.27
N TYR A 106 12.72 10.23 -13.85
CA TYR A 106 11.96 11.48 -13.97
C TYR A 106 12.52 12.53 -13.01
N LEU A 107 12.71 12.15 -11.74
CA LEU A 107 13.16 13.05 -10.69
C LEU A 107 14.58 13.58 -10.93
N ASP A 108 15.47 12.85 -11.60
CA ASP A 108 16.83 13.32 -11.92
C ASP A 108 16.98 13.92 -13.33
N GLY A 109 15.92 13.86 -14.15
CA GLY A 109 15.87 14.41 -15.51
C GLY A 109 16.52 13.50 -16.58
N SER A 110 16.85 12.25 -16.24
CA SER A 110 17.44 11.31 -17.18
C SER A 110 16.42 10.59 -18.06
N HIS A 111 15.12 10.57 -17.68
CA HIS A 111 14.05 9.86 -18.39
C HIS A 111 14.02 10.18 -19.90
N PRO A 112 13.79 9.20 -20.79
CA PRO A 112 13.73 9.40 -22.24
C PRO A 112 12.73 10.48 -22.68
N ASP A 113 11.60 10.59 -22.00
CA ASP A 113 10.56 11.59 -22.33
C ASP A 113 11.03 13.03 -22.12
N LEU A 114 12.10 13.22 -21.35
CA LEU A 114 12.75 14.52 -21.13
C LEU A 114 13.89 14.79 -22.13
N PHE A 115 14.18 13.89 -23.08
CA PHE A 115 15.35 13.98 -23.96
C PHE A 115 15.38 15.26 -24.81
N VAL A 116 14.27 15.58 -25.47
CA VAL A 116 14.17 16.78 -26.34
C VAL A 116 14.41 18.04 -25.51
N ARG A 117 13.78 18.11 -24.33
CA ARG A 117 13.93 19.21 -23.40
C ARG A 117 15.36 19.34 -22.89
N ARG A 118 15.97 18.25 -22.45
CA ARG A 118 17.37 18.23 -22.01
C ARG A 118 18.33 18.73 -23.10
N THR A 119 18.01 18.44 -24.36
CA THR A 119 18.78 18.95 -25.52
C THR A 119 18.63 20.45 -25.68
N VAL A 120 17.41 20.99 -25.54
CA VAL A 120 17.13 22.44 -25.56
C VAL A 120 17.81 23.14 -24.37
N ASP A 121 17.73 22.58 -23.16
CA ASP A 121 18.36 23.15 -21.96
C ASP A 121 19.90 23.19 -22.10
N LEU A 122 20.50 22.15 -22.69
CA LEU A 122 21.94 22.14 -23.02
C LEU A 122 22.32 23.23 -24.02
N ILE A 123 21.53 23.44 -25.08
CA ILE A 123 21.78 24.47 -26.11
C ILE A 123 21.58 25.88 -25.54
N THR A 124 20.60 26.05 -24.64
CA THR A 124 20.24 27.34 -24.03
C THR A 124 20.97 27.61 -22.71
N ASN A 125 21.89 26.73 -22.30
CA ASN A 125 22.67 26.81 -21.07
C ASN A 125 21.80 26.96 -19.80
N LYS A 126 20.63 26.32 -19.79
CA LYS A 126 19.76 26.23 -18.60
C LYS A 126 20.22 25.07 -17.71
N PRO A 127 20.11 25.19 -16.37
CA PRO A 127 20.44 24.09 -15.47
C PRO A 127 19.50 22.91 -15.71
N ASN A 128 20.04 21.69 -15.68
CA ASN A 128 19.23 20.48 -15.78
C ASN A 128 18.37 20.30 -14.52
N ARG A 129 17.05 20.18 -14.70
CA ARG A 129 16.06 20.03 -13.62
C ARG A 129 15.24 18.77 -13.87
N GLY A 130 14.96 18.03 -12.81
CA GLY A 130 14.09 16.86 -12.88
C GLY A 130 12.61 17.22 -12.95
N ALA A 131 11.82 16.32 -13.51
CA ALA A 131 10.36 16.38 -13.51
C ALA A 131 9.79 16.25 -12.09
N ALA A 132 8.66 16.89 -11.85
CA ALA A 132 7.93 16.74 -10.60
C ALA A 132 6.98 15.53 -10.67
N VAL A 133 6.86 14.81 -9.56
CA VAL A 133 5.97 13.67 -9.40
C VAL A 133 4.83 14.09 -8.46
N ASP A 134 3.60 14.13 -8.97
CA ASP A 134 2.42 14.41 -8.16
C ASP A 134 1.76 13.09 -7.74
N LEU A 135 1.48 12.95 -6.44
CA LEU A 135 0.89 11.76 -5.85
C LEU A 135 -0.60 11.97 -5.56
N THR A 136 -1.34 10.87 -5.49
CA THR A 136 -2.77 10.82 -5.18
C THR A 136 -3.11 11.13 -3.71
N LEU A 137 -2.11 11.22 -2.84
CA LEU A 137 -2.30 11.39 -1.40
C LEU A 137 -3.05 12.70 -1.06
N VAL A 138 -3.97 12.60 -0.12
CA VAL A 138 -4.66 13.75 0.49
C VAL A 138 -3.90 14.15 1.76
N PRO A 139 -3.20 15.30 1.79
CA PRO A 139 -2.32 15.65 2.91
C PRO A 139 -3.01 15.69 4.27
N LYS A 140 -4.26 16.20 4.31
CA LYS A 140 -5.04 16.28 5.55
C LYS A 140 -5.36 14.89 6.12
N ALA A 141 -5.81 13.97 5.27
CA ALA A 141 -6.12 12.60 5.67
C ALA A 141 -4.85 11.83 6.08
N GLN A 142 -3.74 12.01 5.36
CA GLN A 142 -2.43 11.44 5.71
C GLN A 142 -1.98 11.90 7.11
N GLU A 143 -2.11 13.19 7.41
CA GLU A 143 -1.76 13.74 8.73
C GLU A 143 -2.64 13.18 9.83
N VAL A 144 -3.96 13.17 9.62
CA VAL A 144 -4.92 12.65 10.59
C VAL A 144 -4.63 11.18 10.89
N ALA A 145 -4.44 10.34 9.85
CA ALA A 145 -4.08 8.94 10.00
C ALA A 145 -2.78 8.73 10.79
N TYR A 146 -1.71 9.45 10.41
CA TYR A 146 -0.41 9.36 11.06
C TYR A 146 -0.47 9.76 12.53
N ARG A 147 -1.11 10.89 12.84
CA ARG A 147 -1.26 11.38 14.21
C ARG A 147 -2.15 10.49 15.06
N ALA A 148 -3.20 9.90 14.49
CA ALA A 148 -4.08 8.98 15.21
C ALA A 148 -3.33 7.69 15.60
N LEU A 149 -2.57 7.10 14.67
CA LEU A 149 -1.71 5.95 14.97
C LEU A 149 -0.60 6.27 15.97
N GLU A 150 0.14 7.37 15.79
CA GLU A 150 1.20 7.78 16.73
C GLU A 150 0.65 8.01 18.14
N ARG A 151 -0.49 8.73 18.28
CA ARG A 151 -1.15 8.98 19.57
C ARG A 151 -1.61 7.70 20.26
N SER A 152 -1.96 6.68 19.49
CA SER A 152 -2.30 5.38 20.07
C SER A 152 -1.11 4.71 20.76
N GLY A 153 0.12 5.10 20.42
CA GLY A 153 1.35 4.45 20.89
C GLY A 153 1.60 3.09 20.24
N LYS A 154 0.86 2.77 19.17
CA LYS A 154 0.78 1.43 18.58
C LYS A 154 1.45 1.39 17.22
N ARG A 155 1.97 0.21 16.91
CA ARG A 155 2.44 -0.12 15.56
C ARG A 155 1.22 -0.42 14.70
N GLY A 156 1.24 -0.04 13.44
CA GLY A 156 0.07 -0.20 12.59
C GLY A 156 0.22 0.43 11.22
N ALA A 157 -0.85 0.37 10.45
CA ALA A 157 -0.95 0.97 9.14
C ALA A 157 -2.38 1.45 8.86
N VAL A 158 -2.49 2.47 8.02
CA VAL A 158 -3.77 2.97 7.51
C VAL A 158 -3.64 3.13 6.01
N VAL A 159 -4.59 2.58 5.26
CA VAL A 159 -4.73 2.80 3.82
C VAL A 159 -6.11 3.36 3.54
N ALA A 160 -6.18 4.42 2.74
CA ALA A 160 -7.42 4.93 2.19
C ALA A 160 -7.35 4.99 0.67
N LEU A 161 -8.40 4.53 0.00
CA LEU A 161 -8.55 4.48 -1.45
C LEU A 161 -9.76 5.31 -1.88
N ASP A 162 -9.70 5.92 -3.05
CA ASP A 162 -10.91 6.29 -3.79
C ASP A 162 -11.50 5.00 -4.40
N PRO A 163 -12.72 4.58 -4.01
CA PRO A 163 -13.30 3.32 -4.48
C PRO A 163 -13.50 3.24 -5.99
N LYS A 164 -13.75 4.38 -6.64
CA LYS A 164 -14.12 4.44 -8.06
C LYS A 164 -12.92 4.46 -8.99
N THR A 165 -11.77 4.91 -8.49
CA THR A 165 -10.56 5.07 -9.32
C THR A 165 -9.42 4.16 -8.88
N GLY A 166 -9.36 3.75 -7.61
CA GLY A 166 -8.19 3.10 -7.02
C GLY A 166 -7.10 4.08 -6.56
N ALA A 167 -7.33 5.39 -6.64
CA ALA A 167 -6.35 6.37 -6.16
C ALA A 167 -6.05 6.15 -4.67
N ILE A 168 -4.78 6.01 -4.30
CA ILE A 168 -4.38 5.87 -2.90
C ILE A 168 -4.37 7.25 -2.23
N LEU A 169 -5.41 7.54 -1.46
CA LEU A 169 -5.61 8.83 -0.78
C LEU A 169 -4.79 8.93 0.51
N THR A 170 -4.49 7.81 1.15
CA THR A 170 -3.66 7.76 2.37
C THR A 170 -2.92 6.43 2.43
N MET A 171 -1.65 6.46 2.81
CA MET A 171 -0.85 5.26 3.09
C MET A 171 0.15 5.56 4.19
N VAL A 172 -0.18 5.13 5.41
CA VAL A 172 0.60 5.36 6.62
C VAL A 172 1.10 4.03 7.18
N SER A 173 2.34 4.01 7.66
CA SER A 173 2.91 2.93 8.48
C SER A 173 3.58 3.56 9.69
N VAL A 174 3.27 3.04 10.89
CA VAL A 174 3.83 3.50 12.17
C VAL A 174 4.45 2.30 12.91
N PRO A 175 5.64 2.44 13.51
CA PRO A 175 6.52 3.62 13.46
C PRO A 175 7.15 3.79 12.07
N SER A 176 7.58 5.02 11.80
CA SER A 176 8.30 5.40 10.60
C SER A 176 9.66 6.04 10.93
N PHE A 177 10.37 6.54 9.93
CA PHE A 177 11.68 7.18 10.06
C PHE A 177 11.69 8.53 9.34
N ASP A 178 12.61 9.43 9.70
CA ASP A 178 12.75 10.71 9.02
C ASP A 178 13.78 10.61 7.88
N PRO A 179 13.37 10.70 6.60
CA PRO A 179 14.30 10.60 5.47
C PRO A 179 15.36 11.72 5.46
N ASN A 180 15.09 12.87 6.11
CA ASN A 180 16.05 13.97 6.21
C ASN A 180 17.36 13.54 6.90
N THR A 181 17.34 12.52 7.76
CA THR A 181 18.56 12.04 8.44
C THR A 181 19.53 11.31 7.50
N MET A 182 19.05 10.86 6.32
CA MET A 182 19.86 10.17 5.30
C MET A 182 20.08 11.03 4.03
N ALA A 183 19.42 12.19 3.94
CA ALA A 183 19.38 13.03 2.75
C ALA A 183 20.66 13.86 2.50
N ALA A 184 21.54 13.96 3.50
CA ALA A 184 22.79 14.70 3.38
C ALA A 184 23.79 13.97 2.46
N PRO A 185 24.65 14.70 1.73
CA PRO A 185 25.70 14.12 0.87
C PRO A 185 26.87 13.54 1.67
N ASP A 186 26.59 12.75 2.71
CA ASP A 186 27.54 12.08 3.58
C ASP A 186 27.27 10.57 3.59
N LYS A 187 28.11 9.83 2.85
CA LYS A 187 27.99 8.38 2.70
C LYS A 187 28.09 7.65 4.02
N ALA A 188 29.07 8.00 4.86
CA ALA A 188 29.31 7.31 6.12
C ALA A 188 28.14 7.50 7.07
N LYS A 189 27.65 8.74 7.19
CA LYS A 189 26.49 9.07 8.02
C LYS A 189 25.21 8.40 7.51
N ALA A 190 24.97 8.40 6.20
CA ALA A 190 23.79 7.76 5.63
C ALA A 190 23.76 6.25 5.92
N VAL A 191 24.91 5.57 5.77
CA VAL A 191 25.05 4.14 6.10
C VAL A 191 24.86 3.88 7.59
N GLU A 192 25.45 4.71 8.47
CA GLU A 192 25.27 4.59 9.91
C GLU A 192 23.79 4.70 10.33
N VAL A 193 23.10 5.72 9.81
CA VAL A 193 21.66 5.94 10.08
C VAL A 193 20.83 4.77 9.54
N TYR A 194 21.10 4.32 8.31
CA TYR A 194 20.37 3.20 7.72
C TYR A 194 20.52 1.92 8.54
N ASN A 195 21.74 1.57 8.96
CA ASN A 195 21.99 0.39 9.79
C ASN A 195 21.24 0.46 11.12
N LYS A 196 21.23 1.64 11.78
CA LYS A 196 20.43 1.86 13.00
C LYS A 196 18.93 1.62 12.79
N LEU A 197 18.40 1.97 11.62
CA LEU A 197 16.99 1.76 11.29
C LEU A 197 16.68 0.28 10.97
N VAL A 198 17.60 -0.43 10.31
CA VAL A 198 17.50 -1.87 10.03
C VAL A 198 17.51 -2.69 11.33
N ASP A 199 18.42 -2.36 12.23
CA ASP A 199 18.61 -3.04 13.52
C ASP A 199 17.53 -2.68 14.55
N ASN A 200 16.71 -1.66 14.27
CA ASN A 200 15.66 -1.23 15.19
C ASN A 200 14.58 -2.33 15.33
N PRO A 201 14.26 -2.79 16.56
CA PRO A 201 13.29 -3.86 16.79
C PRO A 201 11.87 -3.47 16.37
N ASN A 202 11.54 -2.18 16.34
CA ASN A 202 10.23 -1.70 15.92
C ASN A 202 10.07 -1.60 14.40
N LYS A 203 11.11 -1.89 13.61
CA LYS A 203 11.09 -1.93 12.14
C LYS A 203 10.47 -0.67 11.50
N PRO A 204 11.07 0.52 11.68
CA PRO A 204 10.54 1.77 11.13
C PRO A 204 10.68 1.87 9.60
N LEU A 205 11.57 1.09 8.99
CA LEU A 205 11.70 1.01 7.51
C LEU A 205 10.56 0.21 6.87
N LEU A 206 9.89 -0.67 7.63
CA LEU A 206 8.87 -1.56 7.11
C LEU A 206 7.59 -0.77 6.81
N ASN A 207 7.16 -0.79 5.55
CA ASN A 207 5.84 -0.31 5.18
C ASN A 207 4.79 -1.39 5.46
N ARG A 208 4.22 -1.36 6.67
CA ARG A 208 3.20 -2.31 7.14
C ARG A 208 1.93 -2.33 6.28
N ALA A 209 1.70 -1.31 5.45
CA ALA A 209 0.55 -1.26 4.57
C ALA A 209 0.63 -2.25 3.40
N ILE A 210 1.85 -2.59 2.95
CA ILE A 210 2.08 -3.32 1.69
C ILE A 210 3.21 -4.36 1.71
N GLU A 211 4.15 -4.30 2.66
CA GLU A 211 5.35 -5.17 2.68
C GLU A 211 5.22 -6.39 3.61
N THR A 212 4.12 -6.50 4.33
CA THR A 212 3.86 -7.59 5.26
C THR A 212 2.36 -7.87 5.34
N THR A 213 2.02 -9.09 5.74
CA THR A 213 0.66 -9.57 5.87
C THR A 213 0.36 -9.91 7.32
N PHE A 214 -0.91 -9.77 7.71
CA PHE A 214 -1.39 -10.11 9.04
C PHE A 214 -2.72 -10.83 8.97
N ALA A 215 -3.03 -11.61 10.00
CA ALA A 215 -4.35 -12.23 10.11
C ALA A 215 -5.45 -11.14 10.11
N PRO A 216 -6.40 -11.16 9.15
CA PRO A 216 -7.45 -10.12 9.05
C PRO A 216 -8.54 -10.27 10.13
N GLY A 217 -8.69 -11.47 10.70
CA GLY A 217 -9.79 -11.78 11.61
C GLY A 217 -11.14 -11.49 10.97
N SER A 218 -12.10 -10.99 11.75
CA SER A 218 -13.48 -10.82 11.32
C SER A 218 -13.71 -9.82 10.16
N THR A 219 -12.71 -9.09 9.66
CA THR A 219 -12.86 -8.34 8.40
C THR A 219 -12.95 -9.28 7.19
N PHE A 220 -12.32 -10.46 7.25
CA PHE A 220 -12.39 -11.47 6.18
C PHE A 220 -13.79 -12.07 5.99
N LYS A 221 -14.65 -11.95 7.01
CA LYS A 221 -16.07 -12.32 6.91
C LYS A 221 -16.79 -11.59 5.78
N VAL A 222 -16.33 -10.40 5.37
CA VAL A 222 -16.86 -9.72 4.18
C VAL A 222 -16.65 -10.56 2.92
N ILE A 223 -15.46 -11.16 2.74
CA ILE A 223 -15.18 -12.08 1.62
C ILE A 223 -15.99 -13.37 1.75
N THR A 224 -16.14 -13.90 2.97
CA THR A 224 -16.98 -15.10 3.19
C THR A 224 -18.46 -14.84 2.90
N SER A 225 -19.01 -13.69 3.29
CA SER A 225 -20.37 -13.27 2.92
C SER A 225 -20.51 -13.08 1.41
N ALA A 226 -19.53 -12.43 0.77
CA ALA A 226 -19.50 -12.27 -0.68
C ALA A 226 -19.58 -13.63 -1.39
N ALA A 227 -18.75 -14.59 -0.97
CA ALA A 227 -18.74 -15.93 -1.55
C ALA A 227 -20.11 -16.61 -1.39
N TYR A 228 -20.69 -16.52 -0.19
CA TYR A 228 -21.95 -17.19 0.12
C TYR A 228 -23.14 -16.61 -0.65
N LEU A 229 -23.21 -15.28 -0.75
CA LEU A 229 -24.24 -14.58 -1.53
C LEU A 229 -24.07 -14.85 -3.03
N SER A 230 -22.84 -14.90 -3.56
CA SER A 230 -22.58 -15.14 -4.98
C SER A 230 -22.81 -16.57 -5.47
N GLU A 231 -23.06 -17.53 -4.56
CA GLU A 231 -23.35 -18.91 -4.96
C GLU A 231 -24.81 -19.17 -5.33
N ASP A 232 -25.74 -18.36 -4.83
CA ASP A 232 -27.17 -18.55 -5.02
C ASP A 232 -27.87 -17.19 -4.99
N ASP A 233 -28.34 -16.75 -6.15
CA ASP A 233 -29.00 -15.45 -6.34
C ASP A 233 -30.31 -15.30 -5.53
N SER A 234 -30.83 -16.38 -4.93
CA SER A 234 -31.96 -16.30 -4.00
C SER A 234 -31.57 -15.85 -2.58
N ARG A 235 -30.26 -15.74 -2.29
CA ARG A 235 -29.74 -15.33 -0.99
C ARG A 235 -29.68 -13.81 -0.90
N ASP A 236 -30.07 -13.30 0.27
CA ASP A 236 -30.17 -11.89 0.61
C ASP A 236 -29.80 -11.66 2.09
N VAL A 237 -29.87 -10.40 2.56
CA VAL A 237 -29.68 -10.03 3.96
C VAL A 237 -30.53 -10.82 4.96
N ASN A 238 -31.70 -11.34 4.55
CA ASN A 238 -32.64 -12.07 5.41
C ASN A 238 -32.39 -13.58 5.42
N THR A 239 -31.55 -14.07 4.53
CA THR A 239 -31.20 -15.49 4.45
C THR A 239 -30.65 -15.97 5.79
N THR A 240 -31.22 -17.05 6.30
CA THR A 240 -30.88 -17.56 7.64
C THR A 240 -29.88 -18.68 7.57
N VAL A 241 -28.87 -18.63 8.45
CA VAL A 241 -27.83 -19.65 8.60
C VAL A 241 -27.79 -20.17 10.04
N ASP A 242 -27.37 -21.43 10.21
CA ASP A 242 -27.16 -22.01 11.53
C ASP A 242 -25.99 -21.31 12.23
N ALA A 243 -26.21 -20.91 13.48
CA ALA A 243 -25.27 -20.15 14.29
C ALA A 243 -25.25 -20.69 15.74
N PRO A 244 -24.89 -21.98 15.95
CA PRO A 244 -24.85 -22.57 17.29
C PRO A 244 -23.83 -21.85 18.15
N ASP A 245 -23.98 -21.90 19.48
CA ASP A 245 -23.04 -21.25 20.42
C ASP A 245 -21.62 -21.84 20.33
N VAL A 246 -21.55 -23.13 20.01
CA VAL A 246 -20.31 -23.86 19.77
C VAL A 246 -20.47 -24.67 18.50
N LEU A 247 -19.61 -24.43 17.51
CA LEU A 247 -19.55 -25.25 16.29
C LEU A 247 -18.41 -26.27 16.43
N PRO A 248 -18.70 -27.59 16.46
CA PRO A 248 -17.65 -28.60 16.47
C PRO A 248 -16.79 -28.52 15.19
N LEU A 249 -15.47 -28.48 15.34
CA LEU A 249 -14.57 -28.51 14.18
C LEU A 249 -14.48 -29.94 13.65
N PRO A 250 -14.80 -30.20 12.37
CA PRO A 250 -14.84 -31.55 11.82
C PRO A 250 -13.54 -32.33 12.04
N GLY A 251 -13.64 -33.55 12.59
CA GLY A 251 -12.47 -34.41 12.83
C GLY A 251 -11.61 -34.01 14.03
N THR A 252 -12.11 -33.15 14.92
CA THR A 252 -11.40 -32.74 16.15
C THR A 252 -12.31 -32.78 17.38
N THR A 253 -11.72 -32.64 18.58
CA THR A 253 -12.45 -32.45 19.84
C THR A 253 -12.66 -30.97 20.21
N ILE A 254 -12.22 -30.05 19.35
CA ILE A 254 -12.25 -28.60 19.59
C ILE A 254 -13.49 -28.03 18.90
N GLY A 255 -14.13 -27.05 19.54
CA GLY A 255 -15.23 -26.28 18.95
C GLY A 255 -14.85 -24.82 18.77
N LEU A 256 -15.28 -24.21 17.66
CA LEU A 256 -15.24 -22.77 17.47
C LEU A 256 -16.34 -22.11 18.29
N ARG A 257 -16.00 -21.00 18.95
CA ARG A 257 -16.93 -20.19 19.75
C ARG A 257 -17.03 -18.78 19.17
N ASN A 258 -18.12 -18.11 19.48
CA ASN A 258 -18.21 -16.67 19.29
C ASN A 258 -17.33 -15.94 20.30
N TYR A 259 -17.08 -14.66 20.03
CA TYR A 259 -16.32 -13.80 20.94
C TYR A 259 -16.94 -13.83 22.34
N HIS A 260 -16.10 -13.95 23.38
CA HIS A 260 -16.52 -14.11 24.79
C HIS A 260 -17.56 -15.23 25.08
N GLY A 261 -17.75 -16.17 24.15
CA GLY A 261 -18.75 -17.22 24.31
C GLY A 261 -20.20 -16.75 24.16
N GLU A 262 -20.42 -15.60 23.52
CA GLU A 262 -21.76 -15.05 23.27
C GLU A 262 -22.58 -15.96 22.35
N SER A 263 -23.92 -15.89 22.49
CA SER A 263 -24.85 -16.60 21.63
C SER A 263 -25.30 -15.73 20.47
N CYS A 264 -25.44 -16.32 19.29
CA CYS A 264 -26.09 -15.69 18.14
C CYS A 264 -27.56 -16.13 17.98
N GLY A 265 -28.15 -16.78 19.00
CA GLY A 265 -29.54 -17.25 18.98
C GLY A 265 -29.75 -18.59 18.26
N GLY A 266 -28.68 -19.35 17.96
CA GLY A 266 -28.75 -20.65 17.32
C GLY A 266 -28.97 -20.60 15.80
N ARG A 267 -29.70 -19.59 15.31
CA ARG A 267 -29.81 -19.23 13.88
C ARG A 267 -29.82 -17.70 13.78
N ALA A 268 -29.22 -17.18 12.71
CA ALA A 268 -29.18 -15.74 12.46
C ALA A 268 -29.41 -15.46 10.98
N THR A 269 -29.99 -14.30 10.66
CA THR A 269 -29.95 -13.77 9.29
C THR A 269 -28.51 -13.41 8.92
N LEU A 270 -28.19 -13.31 7.63
CA LEU A 270 -26.87 -12.83 7.19
C LEU A 270 -26.58 -11.43 7.73
N LEU A 271 -27.59 -10.56 7.73
CA LEU A 271 -27.53 -9.21 8.32
C LEU A 271 -27.13 -9.25 9.80
N ASP A 272 -27.84 -10.00 10.61
CA ASP A 272 -27.58 -10.10 12.05
C ASP A 272 -26.20 -10.74 12.29
N ALA A 273 -25.90 -11.83 11.58
CA ALA A 273 -24.65 -12.54 11.71
C ALA A 273 -23.44 -11.64 11.44
N LEU A 274 -23.47 -10.77 10.41
CA LEU A 274 -22.39 -9.81 10.17
C LEU A 274 -22.41 -8.68 11.20
N THR A 275 -23.59 -8.14 11.55
CA THR A 275 -23.79 -7.03 12.51
C THR A 275 -23.12 -7.31 13.86
N ILE A 276 -23.42 -8.47 14.46
CA ILE A 276 -22.83 -8.90 15.73
C ILE A 276 -21.56 -9.75 15.54
N SER A 277 -21.12 -9.93 14.28
CA SER A 277 -19.89 -10.64 13.93
C SER A 277 -19.85 -12.08 14.46
N CYS A 278 -20.93 -12.82 14.31
CA CYS A 278 -21.05 -14.21 14.73
C CYS A 278 -19.95 -15.08 14.09
N ASN A 279 -19.19 -15.87 14.84
CA ASN A 279 -18.14 -16.74 14.27
C ASN A 279 -18.74 -18.02 13.69
N THR A 280 -19.66 -18.64 14.43
CA THR A 280 -20.20 -19.96 14.08
C THR A 280 -21.08 -19.94 12.83
N ALA A 281 -21.82 -18.85 12.59
CA ALA A 281 -22.55 -18.61 11.35
C ALA A 281 -21.64 -18.65 10.11
N PHE A 282 -20.52 -17.92 10.16
CA PHE A 282 -19.56 -17.83 9.05
C PHE A 282 -18.80 -19.13 8.81
N ALA A 283 -18.48 -19.82 9.89
CA ALA A 283 -17.91 -21.14 9.81
C ALA A 283 -18.86 -22.16 9.15
N ASN A 284 -20.16 -22.10 9.45
CA ASN A 284 -21.15 -22.94 8.79
C ASN A 284 -21.30 -22.60 7.30
N MET A 285 -21.37 -21.32 6.94
CA MET A 285 -21.35 -20.90 5.54
C MET A 285 -20.14 -21.49 4.80
N ALA A 286 -18.95 -21.42 5.41
CA ALA A 286 -17.74 -21.96 4.79
C ALA A 286 -17.76 -23.49 4.66
N LEU A 287 -18.32 -24.21 5.63
CA LEU A 287 -18.48 -25.67 5.54
C LEU A 287 -19.44 -26.09 4.43
N GLU A 288 -20.45 -25.26 4.14
CA GLU A 288 -21.41 -25.45 3.05
C GLU A 288 -20.75 -25.21 1.68
N MET A 289 -20.07 -24.06 1.51
CA MET A 289 -19.42 -23.67 0.24
C MET A 289 -18.18 -24.51 -0.10
N GLY A 290 -17.39 -24.86 0.92
CA GLY A 290 -16.08 -25.46 0.75
C GLY A 290 -14.95 -24.47 0.47
N TYR A 291 -13.71 -24.97 0.49
CA TYR A 291 -12.51 -24.14 0.39
C TYR A 291 -12.32 -23.49 -0.99
N ASP A 292 -12.58 -24.24 -2.06
CA ASP A 292 -12.32 -23.76 -3.43
C ASP A 292 -13.16 -22.54 -3.78
N LYS A 293 -14.41 -22.50 -3.33
CA LYS A 293 -15.34 -21.39 -3.53
C LYS A 293 -14.91 -20.14 -2.78
N LEU A 294 -14.50 -20.31 -1.53
CA LEU A 294 -13.91 -19.22 -0.75
C LEU A 294 -12.61 -18.68 -1.38
N LYS A 295 -11.77 -19.58 -1.92
CA LYS A 295 -10.54 -19.22 -2.61
C LYS A 295 -10.80 -18.47 -3.91
N GLU A 296 -11.72 -18.96 -4.73
CA GLU A 296 -12.14 -18.32 -5.98
C GLU A 296 -12.63 -16.91 -5.70
N GLN A 297 -13.52 -16.74 -4.71
CA GLN A 297 -14.04 -15.43 -4.34
C GLN A 297 -12.93 -14.50 -3.83
N ALA A 298 -12.04 -14.97 -2.96
CA ALA A 298 -10.92 -14.17 -2.46
C ALA A 298 -10.02 -13.70 -3.63
N ALA A 299 -9.78 -14.55 -4.63
CA ALA A 299 -8.97 -14.21 -5.79
C ALA A 299 -9.56 -13.05 -6.60
N LYS A 300 -10.90 -13.00 -6.78
CA LYS A 300 -11.57 -11.89 -7.48
C LYS A 300 -11.46 -10.55 -6.74
N PHE A 301 -11.23 -10.57 -5.42
CA PHE A 301 -10.88 -9.37 -4.64
C PHE A 301 -9.39 -8.97 -4.75
N GLY A 302 -8.60 -9.66 -5.59
CA GLY A 302 -7.18 -9.42 -5.76
C GLY A 302 -6.29 -10.11 -4.71
N ILE A 303 -6.80 -11.12 -3.99
CA ILE A 303 -6.00 -11.92 -3.04
C ILE A 303 -5.27 -13.05 -3.80
N GLY A 304 -4.04 -13.37 -3.38
CA GLY A 304 -3.21 -14.41 -4.00
C GLY A 304 -2.37 -13.94 -5.19
N THR A 305 -2.63 -12.75 -5.72
CA THR A 305 -1.81 -12.11 -6.75
C THR A 305 -0.93 -11.02 -6.14
N GLY A 306 0.34 -10.98 -6.56
CA GLY A 306 1.21 -9.85 -6.25
C GLY A 306 0.86 -8.67 -7.15
N MET A 307 1.04 -7.44 -6.66
CA MET A 307 0.81 -6.24 -7.45
C MET A 307 1.87 -5.16 -7.18
N ASN A 308 1.94 -4.17 -8.05
CA ASN A 308 2.81 -3.01 -7.89
C ASN A 308 1.97 -1.74 -7.94
N ILE A 309 2.24 -0.82 -7.01
CA ILE A 309 1.61 0.49 -6.90
C ILE A 309 2.68 1.59 -6.93
N PRO A 310 3.45 1.66 -8.02
CA PRO A 310 4.91 1.84 -8.00
C PRO A 310 5.74 1.02 -6.99
N LEU A 311 5.22 0.81 -5.78
CA LEU A 311 5.86 0.00 -4.74
C LEU A 311 5.37 -1.45 -4.80
N ARG A 312 6.26 -2.41 -4.55
CA ARG A 312 5.90 -3.83 -4.53
C ARG A 312 4.98 -4.13 -3.34
N VAL A 313 3.84 -4.73 -3.61
CA VAL A 313 2.91 -5.25 -2.60
C VAL A 313 3.14 -6.74 -2.45
N VAL A 314 3.34 -7.21 -1.21
CA VAL A 314 3.41 -8.65 -0.94
C VAL A 314 2.03 -9.27 -1.14
N PRO A 315 1.92 -10.45 -1.76
CA PRO A 315 0.62 -11.08 -1.97
C PRO A 315 0.01 -11.50 -0.64
N SER A 316 -1.24 -11.10 -0.41
CA SER A 316 -2.10 -11.73 0.60
C SER A 316 -2.47 -13.15 0.18
N ASP A 317 -2.76 -14.02 1.15
CA ASP A 317 -3.09 -15.43 0.91
C ASP A 317 -4.11 -15.92 1.97
N ILE A 318 -5.03 -16.79 1.57
CA ILE A 318 -5.95 -17.47 2.50
C ILE A 318 -5.37 -18.81 3.00
N GLY A 319 -4.22 -19.22 2.46
CA GLY A 319 -3.48 -20.42 2.84
C GLY A 319 -3.60 -21.54 1.80
N LYS A 320 -3.29 -22.77 2.23
CA LYS A 320 -3.56 -23.99 1.47
C LYS A 320 -4.83 -24.66 2.01
N ASP A 321 -5.45 -25.53 1.23
CA ASP A 321 -6.50 -26.40 1.75
C ASP A 321 -5.89 -27.38 2.76
N GLU A 322 -6.23 -27.20 4.03
CA GLU A 322 -5.82 -28.04 5.16
C GLU A 322 -7.01 -28.85 5.72
N GLY A 323 -8.10 -28.95 4.96
CA GLY A 323 -9.32 -29.64 5.33
C GLY A 323 -10.33 -28.78 6.11
N LYS A 324 -11.49 -29.37 6.38
CA LYS A 324 -12.69 -28.67 6.89
C LYS A 324 -12.47 -27.95 8.23
N ALA A 325 -11.69 -28.52 9.15
CA ALA A 325 -11.40 -27.88 10.44
C ALA A 325 -10.58 -26.59 10.30
N ALA A 326 -9.67 -26.54 9.32
CA ALA A 326 -8.88 -25.35 9.02
C ALA A 326 -9.72 -24.33 8.25
N LEU A 327 -10.53 -24.78 7.28
CA LEU A 327 -11.46 -23.93 6.53
C LEU A 327 -12.36 -23.09 7.44
N VAL A 328 -12.89 -23.70 8.50
CA VAL A 328 -13.69 -22.98 9.51
C VAL A 328 -12.92 -21.79 10.10
N GLN A 329 -11.65 -21.96 10.45
CA GLN A 329 -10.82 -20.87 10.98
C GLN A 329 -10.44 -19.86 9.89
N THR A 330 -10.10 -20.32 8.70
CA THR A 330 -9.78 -19.46 7.54
C THR A 330 -10.95 -18.54 7.20
N SER A 331 -12.19 -19.03 7.27
CA SER A 331 -13.42 -18.27 6.96
C SER A 331 -13.69 -17.09 7.91
N ILE A 332 -13.12 -17.13 9.11
CA ILE A 332 -13.21 -16.02 10.07
C ILE A 332 -11.91 -15.20 10.13
N GLY A 333 -11.03 -15.37 9.14
CA GLY A 333 -9.79 -14.62 9.00
C GLY A 333 -8.67 -15.05 9.94
N GLN A 334 -8.68 -16.32 10.38
CA GLN A 334 -7.67 -16.89 11.27
C GLN A 334 -6.80 -17.93 10.54
N ARG A 335 -5.92 -18.60 11.30
CA ARG A 335 -5.05 -19.68 10.81
C ARG A 335 -4.05 -19.17 9.76
N SER A 336 -4.14 -19.66 8.53
CA SER A 336 -3.21 -19.36 7.44
C SER A 336 -3.63 -18.12 6.63
N ASN A 337 -4.75 -17.49 7.00
CA ASN A 337 -5.25 -16.30 6.36
C ASN A 337 -4.38 -15.08 6.72
N GLN A 338 -3.80 -14.44 5.71
CA GLN A 338 -2.79 -13.39 5.86
C GLN A 338 -3.03 -12.30 4.81
N MET A 339 -3.32 -11.08 5.28
CA MET A 339 -3.75 -9.96 4.43
C MET A 339 -2.88 -8.71 4.62
N THR A 340 -2.62 -7.99 3.54
CA THR A 340 -2.07 -6.63 3.62
C THR A 340 -3.19 -5.62 3.91
N PRO A 341 -2.92 -4.53 4.65
CA PRO A 341 -3.88 -3.44 4.82
C PRO A 341 -4.37 -2.84 3.49
N LEU A 342 -3.51 -2.76 2.47
CA LEU A 342 -3.93 -2.31 1.13
C LEU A 342 -4.98 -3.23 0.52
N GLN A 343 -4.77 -4.55 0.51
CA GLN A 343 -5.74 -5.48 -0.07
C GLN A 343 -7.04 -5.54 0.75
N MET A 344 -6.99 -5.34 2.06
CA MET A 344 -8.22 -5.18 2.87
C MET A 344 -8.96 -3.86 2.57
N ALA A 345 -8.25 -2.78 2.22
CA ALA A 345 -8.89 -1.56 1.73
C ALA A 345 -9.53 -1.78 0.35
N MET A 346 -8.91 -2.59 -0.52
CA MET A 346 -9.48 -2.98 -1.81
C MET A 346 -10.79 -3.77 -1.65
N VAL A 347 -10.89 -4.66 -0.66
CA VAL A 347 -12.15 -5.37 -0.34
C VAL A 347 -13.28 -4.38 -0.01
N ALA A 348 -13.02 -3.41 0.88
CA ALA A 348 -14.02 -2.39 1.21
C ALA A 348 -14.34 -1.48 0.01
N ALA A 349 -13.32 -1.11 -0.77
CA ALA A 349 -13.49 -0.32 -1.98
C ALA A 349 -14.37 -1.04 -3.00
N ALA A 350 -14.18 -2.35 -3.20
CA ALA A 350 -14.96 -3.14 -4.14
C ALA A 350 -16.44 -3.21 -3.73
N VAL A 351 -16.74 -3.46 -2.46
CA VAL A 351 -18.14 -3.41 -1.97
C VAL A 351 -18.75 -2.01 -2.20
N GLY A 352 -17.99 -0.95 -1.89
CA GLY A 352 -18.43 0.43 -2.14
C GLY A 352 -18.53 0.81 -3.63
N ASN A 353 -17.83 0.09 -4.51
CA ASN A 353 -17.78 0.35 -5.95
C ASN A 353 -18.58 -0.69 -6.74
N GLN A 354 -19.71 -1.13 -6.18
CA GLN A 354 -20.66 -2.02 -6.85
C GLN A 354 -20.02 -3.35 -7.33
N GLY A 355 -19.05 -3.84 -6.56
CA GLY A 355 -18.33 -5.08 -6.81
C GLY A 355 -17.06 -4.96 -7.65
N LYS A 356 -16.80 -3.79 -8.26
CA LYS A 356 -15.61 -3.57 -9.09
C LYS A 356 -14.37 -3.28 -8.26
N VAL A 357 -13.33 -4.06 -8.45
CA VAL A 357 -12.03 -3.86 -7.82
C VAL A 357 -11.18 -3.00 -8.75
N MET A 358 -10.78 -1.81 -8.32
CA MET A 358 -9.88 -0.96 -9.11
C MET A 358 -8.41 -1.30 -8.83
N LYS A 359 -7.54 -1.16 -9.84
CA LYS A 359 -6.09 -1.22 -9.66
C LYS A 359 -5.63 0.00 -8.87
N PRO A 360 -5.06 -0.18 -7.66
CA PRO A 360 -4.60 0.95 -6.86
C PRO A 360 -3.40 1.66 -7.50
N TYR A 361 -3.31 2.98 -7.33
CA TYR A 361 -2.19 3.77 -7.86
C TYR A 361 -1.81 4.96 -6.97
N LEU A 362 -0.50 5.25 -6.92
CA LEU A 362 0.10 6.32 -6.11
C LEU A 362 0.46 7.57 -6.91
N VAL A 363 0.97 7.40 -8.13
CA VAL A 363 1.39 8.52 -8.98
C VAL A 363 0.17 9.03 -9.74
N ASN A 364 -0.23 10.27 -9.48
CA ASN A 364 -1.33 10.94 -10.15
C ASN A 364 -0.89 11.46 -11.52
N LYS A 365 0.26 12.15 -11.58
CA LYS A 365 0.83 12.66 -12.82
C LYS A 365 2.30 13.03 -12.67
N ILE A 366 2.96 13.11 -13.81
CA ILE A 366 4.33 13.59 -13.95
C ILE A 366 4.29 14.94 -14.66
N LEU A 367 4.93 15.95 -14.07
CA LEU A 367 4.99 17.30 -14.59
C LEU A 367 6.43 17.65 -14.99
N SER A 368 6.57 18.32 -16.12
CA SER A 368 7.83 18.93 -16.54
C SER A 368 8.29 19.97 -15.50
N PRO A 369 9.59 20.32 -15.46
CA PRO A 369 10.06 21.39 -14.58
C PRO A 369 9.40 22.78 -14.81
N ASP A 370 8.69 22.98 -15.92
CA ASP A 370 7.90 24.19 -16.22
C ASP A 370 6.41 24.04 -15.86
N GLY A 371 5.97 22.85 -15.49
CA GLY A 371 4.60 22.54 -15.06
C GLY A 371 3.72 21.86 -16.12
N ASP A 372 4.25 21.58 -17.31
CA ASP A 372 3.50 20.86 -18.36
C ASP A 372 3.32 19.39 -18.00
N GLU A 373 2.16 18.81 -18.27
CA GLU A 373 1.90 17.40 -18.01
C GLU A 373 2.64 16.51 -19.02
N ILE A 374 3.43 15.55 -18.52
CA ILE A 374 4.17 14.57 -19.31
C ILE A 374 3.40 13.25 -19.35
N ASP A 375 2.91 12.81 -18.18
CA ASP A 375 2.14 11.59 -18.03
C ASP A 375 1.09 11.75 -16.92
N SER A 376 0.01 10.99 -16.99
CA SER A 376 -1.12 11.05 -16.07
C SER A 376 -1.69 9.66 -15.81
N ALA A 377 -2.11 9.42 -14.58
CA ALA A 377 -2.76 8.18 -14.20
C ALA A 377 -4.04 7.93 -15.01
N ARG A 378 -4.24 6.66 -15.34
CA ARG A 378 -5.46 6.17 -16.01
C ARG A 378 -6.04 5.08 -15.12
N PRO A 379 -7.10 5.37 -14.34
CA PRO A 379 -7.77 4.36 -13.54
C PRO A 379 -8.15 3.14 -14.38
N GLU A 380 -7.84 1.95 -13.86
CA GLU A 380 -8.10 0.68 -14.54
C GLU A 380 -8.78 -0.27 -13.57
N GLU A 381 -9.79 -0.99 -14.05
CA GLU A 381 -10.41 -2.08 -13.32
C GLU A 381 -9.43 -3.27 -13.23
N LEU A 382 -9.26 -3.83 -12.03
CA LEU A 382 -8.50 -5.05 -11.82
C LEU A 382 -9.35 -6.27 -12.13
N ASP A 383 -10.56 -6.31 -11.57
CA ASP A 383 -11.51 -7.41 -11.68
C ASP A 383 -12.91 -6.97 -11.21
N GLU A 384 -13.92 -7.80 -11.47
CA GLU A 384 -15.25 -7.72 -10.88
C GLU A 384 -15.38 -8.81 -9.80
N ALA A 385 -15.31 -8.41 -8.53
CA ALA A 385 -15.33 -9.36 -7.42
C ALA A 385 -16.71 -9.99 -7.22
N ILE A 386 -17.76 -9.18 -7.30
CA ILE A 386 -19.14 -9.55 -7.03
C ILE A 386 -20.05 -8.73 -7.95
N THR A 387 -21.27 -9.20 -8.15
CA THR A 387 -22.30 -8.42 -8.85
C THR A 387 -22.72 -7.20 -8.02
N GLN A 388 -23.37 -6.24 -8.68
CA GLN A 388 -23.93 -5.08 -7.99
C GLN A 388 -24.94 -5.48 -6.90
N ASP A 389 -25.80 -6.47 -7.15
CA ASP A 389 -26.81 -6.92 -6.18
C ASP A 389 -26.14 -7.46 -4.90
N VAL A 390 -25.11 -8.31 -5.04
CA VAL A 390 -24.34 -8.82 -3.90
C VAL A 390 -23.59 -7.68 -3.19
N ALA A 391 -23.08 -6.69 -3.92
CA ALA A 391 -22.45 -5.51 -3.33
C ALA A 391 -23.46 -4.66 -2.53
N ASP A 392 -24.70 -4.53 -3.00
CA ASP A 392 -25.76 -3.80 -2.33
C ASP A 392 -26.21 -4.52 -1.03
N GLU A 393 -26.33 -5.85 -1.06
CA GLU A 393 -26.57 -6.68 0.14
C GLU A 393 -25.43 -6.51 1.17
N LEU A 394 -24.17 -6.64 0.74
CA LEU A 394 -23.01 -6.44 1.61
C LEU A 394 -22.92 -5.02 2.16
N ARG A 395 -23.25 -4.01 1.35
CA ARG A 395 -23.33 -2.62 1.81
C ARG A 395 -24.33 -2.51 2.96
N GLN A 396 -25.54 -3.04 2.80
CA GLN A 396 -26.55 -3.01 3.86
C GLN A 396 -26.06 -3.70 5.14
N MET A 397 -25.43 -4.88 5.00
CA MET A 397 -24.87 -5.62 6.12
C MET A 397 -23.77 -4.83 6.84
N MET A 398 -22.85 -4.21 6.09
CA MET A 398 -21.75 -3.41 6.62
C MET A 398 -22.23 -2.08 7.23
N VAL A 399 -23.30 -1.47 6.72
CA VAL A 399 -23.94 -0.31 7.36
C VAL A 399 -24.52 -0.74 8.72
N SER A 400 -25.20 -1.88 8.79
CA SER A 400 -25.75 -2.36 10.06
C SER A 400 -24.68 -2.65 11.12
N VAL A 401 -23.49 -3.10 10.73
CA VAL A 401 -22.35 -3.26 11.67
C VAL A 401 -21.98 -1.94 12.34
N VAL A 402 -22.03 -0.83 11.61
CA VAL A 402 -21.72 0.49 12.15
C VAL A 402 -22.92 1.05 12.91
N GLU A 403 -24.13 0.91 12.38
CA GLU A 403 -25.31 1.48 13.01
C GLU A 403 -25.74 0.77 14.29
N ASN A 404 -25.71 -0.55 14.29
CA ASN A 404 -26.32 -1.40 15.30
C ASN A 404 -25.33 -2.37 15.97
N GLY A 405 -24.08 -2.39 15.51
CA GLY A 405 -23.13 -3.44 15.86
C GLY A 405 -21.79 -2.94 16.38
N THR A 406 -20.77 -3.77 16.14
CA THR A 406 -19.41 -3.60 16.68
C THR A 406 -18.65 -2.41 16.13
N GLY A 407 -19.10 -1.78 15.03
CA GLY A 407 -18.42 -0.70 14.32
C GLY A 407 -18.88 0.70 14.68
N SER A 408 -19.70 0.88 15.73
CA SER A 408 -20.38 2.15 16.04
C SER A 408 -19.46 3.35 16.27
N ALA A 409 -18.20 3.14 16.66
CA ALA A 409 -17.22 4.21 16.78
C ALA A 409 -16.78 4.82 15.44
N ALA A 410 -17.18 4.24 14.31
CA ALA A 410 -16.91 4.78 12.97
C ALA A 410 -18.00 5.74 12.44
N LYS A 411 -19.11 5.93 13.18
CA LYS A 411 -20.25 6.76 12.73
C LYS A 411 -19.84 8.20 12.48
N LEU A 412 -20.21 8.75 11.32
CA LEU A 412 -20.00 10.14 10.96
C LEU A 412 -21.33 10.90 10.98
N PRO A 413 -21.41 12.10 11.61
CA PRO A 413 -22.62 12.91 11.57
C PRO A 413 -23.04 13.25 10.13
N GLY A 414 -24.27 12.87 9.76
CA GLY A 414 -24.84 13.17 8.44
C GLY A 414 -24.28 12.36 7.27
N VAL A 415 -23.44 11.34 7.54
CA VAL A 415 -22.84 10.47 6.52
C VAL A 415 -23.05 9.01 6.93
N THR A 416 -23.72 8.23 6.09
CA THR A 416 -23.85 6.78 6.30
C THR A 416 -22.49 6.12 6.09
N VAL A 417 -22.03 5.34 7.07
CA VAL A 417 -20.76 4.62 7.02
C VAL A 417 -21.04 3.13 6.97
N ALA A 418 -20.41 2.44 6.02
CA ALA A 418 -20.38 0.98 5.98
C ALA A 418 -19.03 0.50 6.51
N GLY A 419 -19.01 -0.53 7.37
CA GLY A 419 -17.74 -1.05 7.86
C GLY A 419 -17.80 -2.44 8.49
N LYS A 420 -16.62 -2.97 8.80
CA LYS A 420 -16.46 -4.23 9.53
C LYS A 420 -15.24 -4.19 10.43
N THR A 421 -15.46 -4.52 11.71
CA THR A 421 -14.38 -4.74 12.67
C THR A 421 -13.73 -6.12 12.47
N GLY A 422 -12.44 -6.19 12.76
CA GLY A 422 -11.71 -7.43 12.93
C GLY A 422 -10.90 -7.42 14.21
N THR A 423 -10.93 -8.53 14.92
CA THR A 423 -10.01 -8.83 16.01
C THR A 423 -9.36 -10.16 15.65
N ALA A 424 -8.06 -10.16 15.39
CA ALA A 424 -7.33 -11.37 15.03
C ALA A 424 -6.47 -11.82 16.22
N GLU A 425 -6.78 -13.02 16.72
CA GLU A 425 -6.02 -13.63 17.81
C GLU A 425 -4.58 -13.90 17.34
N THR A 426 -3.62 -13.70 18.23
CA THR A 426 -2.21 -13.95 17.93
C THR A 426 -1.72 -15.19 18.68
N ALA A 427 -0.79 -15.06 19.62
CA ALA A 427 -0.40 -16.13 20.52
C ALA A 427 -1.34 -16.19 21.74
N LYS A 428 -1.48 -17.36 22.36
CA LYS A 428 -2.28 -17.54 23.58
C LYS A 428 -1.78 -16.59 24.68
N GLY A 429 -2.64 -15.67 25.13
CA GLY A 429 -2.31 -14.67 26.15
C GLY A 429 -1.63 -13.40 25.62
N ALA A 430 -1.41 -13.28 24.32
CA ALA A 430 -0.99 -12.04 23.68
C ALA A 430 -2.21 -11.24 23.21
N ALA A 431 -2.06 -9.91 23.16
CA ALA A 431 -3.09 -9.03 22.64
C ALA A 431 -3.44 -9.40 21.17
N SER A 432 -4.66 -9.12 20.77
CA SER A 432 -5.10 -9.34 19.40
C SER A 432 -4.66 -8.19 18.48
N HIS A 433 -4.60 -8.44 17.19
CA HIS A 433 -4.56 -7.37 16.19
C HIS A 433 -5.94 -6.74 16.07
N ALA A 434 -5.98 -5.41 15.96
CA ALA A 434 -7.21 -4.66 15.75
C ALA A 434 -7.29 -4.20 14.29
N TRP A 435 -8.39 -4.55 13.63
CA TRP A 435 -8.69 -4.22 12.26
C TRP A 435 -10.01 -3.48 12.15
N PHE A 436 -10.09 -2.58 11.19
CA PHE A 436 -11.36 -2.06 10.71
C PHE A 436 -11.25 -1.76 9.22
N ILE A 437 -12.22 -2.24 8.44
CA ILE A 437 -12.40 -1.82 7.05
C ILE A 437 -13.72 -1.07 6.92
N SER A 438 -13.76 -0.06 6.06
CA SER A 438 -14.96 0.78 5.90
C SER A 438 -14.96 1.54 4.59
N PHE A 439 -16.10 2.08 4.22
CA PHE A 439 -16.23 3.07 3.16
C PHE A 439 -17.37 4.05 3.45
N ALA A 440 -17.26 5.26 2.91
CA ALA A 440 -18.22 6.33 3.13
C ALA A 440 -18.23 7.38 2.00
N PRO A 441 -19.36 8.09 1.81
CA PRO A 441 -20.72 7.71 2.23
C PRO A 441 -21.12 6.35 1.62
N ALA A 442 -21.95 5.55 2.30
CA ALA A 442 -22.27 4.21 1.82
C ALA A 442 -22.95 4.20 0.43
N GLU A 443 -23.75 5.23 0.14
CA GLU A 443 -24.57 5.34 -1.08
C GLU A 443 -23.79 5.86 -2.30
N ASP A 444 -22.78 6.72 -2.08
CA ASP A 444 -21.88 7.22 -3.13
C ASP A 444 -20.44 7.33 -2.59
N PRO A 445 -19.75 6.19 -2.41
CA PRO A 445 -18.49 6.15 -1.70
C PRO A 445 -17.41 7.01 -2.36
N LYS A 446 -16.76 7.86 -1.54
CA LYS A 446 -15.60 8.69 -1.93
C LYS A 446 -14.30 8.19 -1.33
N VAL A 447 -14.41 7.36 -0.29
CA VAL A 447 -13.25 6.81 0.42
C VAL A 447 -13.59 5.41 0.92
N ALA A 448 -12.65 4.48 0.76
CA ALA A 448 -12.61 3.20 1.44
C ALA A 448 -11.32 3.12 2.26
N VAL A 449 -11.42 2.73 3.52
CA VAL A 449 -10.33 2.75 4.50
C VAL A 449 -10.12 1.36 5.09
N ALA A 450 -8.87 0.94 5.22
CA ALA A 450 -8.46 -0.13 6.11
C ALA A 450 -7.48 0.39 7.16
N VAL A 451 -7.78 0.10 8.42
CA VAL A 451 -6.93 0.39 9.57
C VAL A 451 -6.49 -0.92 10.18
N PHE A 452 -5.17 -1.07 10.34
CA PHE A 452 -4.53 -2.15 11.06
C PHE A 452 -3.74 -1.61 12.24
N VAL A 453 -3.91 -2.23 13.39
CA VAL A 453 -3.15 -1.94 14.60
C VAL A 453 -2.61 -3.24 15.18
N GLU A 454 -1.28 -3.32 15.25
CA GLU A 454 -0.54 -4.49 15.68
C GLU A 454 -0.68 -4.74 17.20
N SER A 455 -0.63 -6.00 17.59
CA SER A 455 -0.80 -6.44 18.97
C SER A 455 0.37 -6.02 19.87
N GLY A 456 0.12 -6.02 21.18
CA GLY A 456 1.14 -5.83 22.23
C GLY A 456 1.42 -4.38 22.59
N SER A 457 0.72 -3.43 21.96
CA SER A 457 0.85 -1.99 22.20
C SER A 457 -0.38 -1.37 22.90
N ALA A 458 -1.42 -2.18 23.13
CA ALA A 458 -2.48 -1.93 24.11
C ALA A 458 -2.71 -3.21 24.91
N GLY A 459 -3.17 -3.05 26.15
CA GLY A 459 -3.58 -4.15 27.02
C GLY A 459 -4.61 -5.10 26.37
N ASN A 460 -4.97 -6.14 27.11
CA ASN A 460 -5.64 -7.34 26.61
C ASN A 460 -7.02 -7.13 25.94
N ASP A 461 -7.60 -5.92 25.97
CA ASP A 461 -8.95 -5.60 25.47
C ASP A 461 -8.97 -4.75 24.17
N ALA A 462 -7.87 -4.73 23.40
CA ALA A 462 -7.80 -3.99 22.13
C ALA A 462 -8.61 -4.67 21.01
N THR A 463 -9.88 -4.29 20.85
CA THR A 463 -10.73 -4.73 19.73
C THR A 463 -10.63 -3.78 18.53
N GLY A 464 -10.98 -4.28 17.34
CA GLY A 464 -11.11 -3.46 16.13
C GLY A 464 -12.03 -2.24 16.31
N GLY A 465 -13.16 -2.42 17.01
CA GLY A 465 -14.13 -1.35 17.26
C GLY A 465 -13.63 -0.26 18.21
N ALA A 466 -12.84 -0.61 19.22
CA ALA A 466 -12.34 0.36 20.20
C ALA A 466 -11.11 1.15 19.71
N VAL A 467 -10.32 0.58 18.79
CA VAL A 467 -9.02 1.13 18.39
C VAL A 467 -8.98 1.52 16.92
N ALA A 468 -9.39 0.64 16.02
CA ALA A 468 -9.23 0.86 14.58
C ALA A 468 -10.39 1.68 13.98
N ALA A 469 -11.62 1.47 14.46
CA ALA A 469 -12.80 2.20 13.98
C ALA A 469 -12.74 3.73 14.22
N PRO A 470 -12.30 4.27 15.38
CA PRO A 470 -12.13 5.72 15.56
C PRO A 470 -11.07 6.32 14.63
N ILE A 471 -10.00 5.58 14.32
CA ILE A 471 -8.98 6.04 13.36
C ILE A 471 -9.59 6.12 11.97
N ALA A 472 -10.42 5.13 11.57
CA ALA A 472 -11.10 5.15 10.30
C ALA A 472 -12.12 6.31 10.21
N HIS A 473 -12.86 6.59 11.28
CA HIS A 473 -13.73 7.77 11.39
C HIS A 473 -12.97 9.05 11.03
N ASP A 474 -11.86 9.31 11.73
CA ASP A 474 -11.10 10.55 11.56
C ASP A 474 -10.56 10.68 10.12
N VAL A 475 -10.13 9.56 9.52
CA VAL A 475 -9.60 9.53 8.15
C VAL A 475 -10.70 9.74 7.11
N MET A 476 -11.84 9.08 7.27
CA MET A 476 -12.99 9.28 6.37
C MET A 476 -13.49 10.72 6.46
N GLN A 477 -13.62 11.27 7.67
CA GLN A 477 -13.97 12.68 7.88
C GLN A 477 -13.00 13.61 7.13
N ALA A 478 -11.69 13.40 7.30
CA ALA A 478 -10.66 14.23 6.67
C ALA A 478 -10.64 14.17 5.14
N VAL A 479 -11.11 13.07 4.53
CA VAL A 479 -11.24 12.97 3.07
C VAL A 479 -12.53 13.65 2.57
N LEU A 480 -13.61 13.59 3.35
CA LEU A 480 -14.91 14.13 2.98
C LEU A 480 -15.03 15.66 3.19
N GLU A 481 -14.34 16.22 4.18
CA GLU A 481 -14.33 17.65 4.53
C GLU A 481 -13.39 18.50 3.64
N LYS A 482 -13.47 18.36 2.31
CA LYS A 482 -12.59 19.05 1.35
C LYS A 482 -12.38 20.55 1.61
#